data_AF-A0A5C2S4S4-F1
#
_entry.id   AF-A0A5C2S4S4-F1
#
_cell.length_a   1.000
_cell.length_b   1.000
_cell.length_c   1.000
_cell.angle_alpha   90.00
_cell.angle_beta   90.00
_cell.angle_gamma   90.00
#
_symmetry.space_group_name_H-M   'P 1'
#
loop_
_entity.id
_entity.type
_entity.pdbx_description
1 polymer ?
#
loop_
_entity_poly.entity_id
_entity_poly.type
_entity_poly.pdbx_seq_one_letter_code
_entity_poly.pdbx_strand_id
1 'polypeptide(L)'
;MFRGLVPLPSHYAVIRTDPEAMLKDLGLDDPETLAEAKDMSRKKYLVFLEWPEELPMPGMRWCRYDVCPIGTTLRPPDESRGITSDMVVPIAPNKGHTPDRHPVHTTPSFPFSNCYHWIFNSVSVRVRVHEDGVEHDGAIRLSPKEHNTMNDTFFPDAQRVGTFLHEKYGASSATEEKKPEQVAAASACDDDAHGTGLPVEASAQDGDPTHVLSDIYRRLVTQRGLRKSGPPSHGDDKSQPRLSSSSKDASGSHDAQKQSTITPVTSRDSGIDLFGWDPDPNTARIPLVDAWLDIDKHFTEDDITSPVELKKEFEQIDA
;
A
#
# COMPACT_ATOMS: atom_id res chain seq x y z
N MET A 1 29.43 4.27 -0.21
CA MET A 1 28.35 3.31 0.08
C MET A 1 27.23 3.54 -0.91
N PHE A 2 26.57 2.48 -1.40
CA PHE A 2 25.39 2.61 -2.25
C PHE A 2 24.19 2.91 -1.35
N ARG A 3 23.54 4.06 -1.53
CA ARG A 3 22.30 4.39 -0.82
C ARG A 3 21.12 3.91 -1.65
N GLY A 4 20.17 3.23 -1.01
CA GLY A 4 18.96 2.76 -1.68
C GLY A 4 18.06 3.93 -2.08
N LEU A 5 17.22 3.74 -3.10
CA LEU A 5 16.22 4.74 -3.48
C LEU A 5 15.15 4.93 -2.37
N VAL A 6 14.81 3.83 -1.71
CA VAL A 6 13.81 3.75 -0.64
C VAL A 6 14.32 2.86 0.50
N PRO A 7 13.69 2.94 1.69
CA PRO A 7 14.00 2.02 2.79
C PRO A 7 13.79 0.56 2.37
N LEU A 8 14.62 -0.37 2.86
CA LEU A 8 14.44 -1.79 2.55
C LEU A 8 13.33 -2.37 3.46
N PRO A 9 12.59 -3.40 3.01
CA PRO A 9 11.63 -4.07 3.86
C PRO A 9 12.31 -4.68 5.10
N SER A 10 11.49 -5.02 6.10
CA SER A 10 11.89 -5.55 7.41
C SER A 10 12.77 -4.64 8.26
N HIS A 11 12.77 -3.32 8.00
CA HIS A 11 13.46 -2.32 8.82
C HIS A 11 12.47 -1.53 9.68
N TYR A 12 12.94 -1.02 10.80
CA TYR A 12 12.19 -0.07 11.60
C TYR A 12 12.51 1.35 11.14
N ALA A 13 11.49 2.18 11.11
CA ALA A 13 11.60 3.55 10.67
C ALA A 13 10.74 4.47 11.54
N VAL A 14 11.11 5.75 11.54
CA VAL A 14 10.21 6.83 11.95
C VAL A 14 9.55 7.36 10.70
N ILE A 15 8.23 7.47 10.72
CA ILE A 15 7.48 8.18 9.68
C ILE A 15 6.86 9.45 10.24
N ARG A 16 6.66 10.42 9.35
CA ARG A 16 5.90 11.63 9.63
C ARG A 16 5.18 12.06 8.35
N THR A 17 3.89 12.33 8.47
CA THR A 17 3.10 12.90 7.37
C THR A 17 3.67 14.25 6.95
N ASP A 18 3.68 14.51 5.64
CA ASP A 18 3.96 15.83 5.08
C ASP A 18 2.80 16.28 4.19
N PRO A 19 1.76 16.87 4.79
CA PRO A 19 0.60 17.36 4.06
C PRO A 19 0.97 18.43 3.02
N GLU A 20 1.98 19.26 3.26
CA GLU A 20 2.43 20.28 2.30
C GLU A 20 3.04 19.64 1.05
N ALA A 21 3.94 18.68 1.22
CA ALA A 21 4.50 17.94 0.10
C ALA A 21 3.44 17.10 -0.62
N MET A 22 2.49 16.53 0.12
CA MET A 22 1.35 15.82 -0.43
C MET A 22 0.52 16.73 -1.34
N LEU A 23 0.16 17.92 -0.87
CA LEU A 23 -0.60 18.90 -1.64
C LEU A 23 0.17 19.39 -2.86
N LYS A 24 1.47 19.69 -2.72
CA LYS A 24 2.33 20.07 -3.84
C LYS A 24 2.44 18.95 -4.87
N ASP A 25 2.60 17.71 -4.41
CA ASP A 25 2.57 16.53 -5.30
C ASP A 25 1.24 16.48 -6.03
N LEU A 26 0.11 16.76 -5.35
CA LEU A 26 -1.22 16.84 -5.95
C LEU A 26 -1.46 18.09 -6.82
N GLY A 27 -0.54 19.06 -6.84
CA GLY A 27 -0.69 20.36 -7.50
C GLY A 27 -1.77 21.25 -6.88
N LEU A 28 -2.04 21.08 -5.58
CA LEU A 28 -2.97 21.86 -4.77
C LEU A 28 -2.16 22.85 -3.92
N ASP A 29 -1.42 23.72 -4.59
CA ASP A 29 -0.43 24.64 -4.00
C ASP A 29 -0.96 26.07 -3.82
N ASP A 30 -2.28 26.25 -3.76
CA ASP A 30 -2.86 27.55 -3.47
C ASP A 30 -2.56 27.97 -2.01
N PRO A 31 -2.43 29.29 -1.74
CA PRO A 31 -1.98 29.76 -0.43
C PRO A 31 -2.92 29.40 0.73
N GLU A 32 -4.21 29.21 0.46
CA GLU A 32 -5.22 28.91 1.49
C GLU A 32 -5.10 27.44 1.90
N THR A 33 -5.09 26.52 0.94
CA THR A 33 -4.90 25.08 1.19
C THR A 33 -3.54 24.79 1.83
N LEU A 34 -2.47 25.47 1.41
CA LEU A 34 -1.16 25.33 2.04
C LEU A 34 -1.10 25.91 3.46
N ALA A 35 -1.93 26.90 3.79
CA ALA A 35 -2.03 27.42 5.15
C ALA A 35 -2.74 26.41 6.06
N GLU A 36 -3.82 25.79 5.60
CA GLU A 36 -4.52 24.73 6.33
C GLU A 36 -3.62 23.52 6.59
N ALA A 37 -2.87 23.07 5.57
CA ALA A 37 -1.90 21.99 5.72
C ALA A 37 -0.74 22.30 6.69
N LYS A 38 -0.44 23.59 6.92
CA LYS A 38 0.54 24.02 7.94
C LYS A 38 0.03 23.86 9.36
N ASP A 39 -1.27 24.01 9.55
CA ASP A 39 -1.91 23.91 10.85
C ASP A 39 -2.23 22.45 11.25
N MET A 40 -2.16 21.51 10.31
CA MET A 40 -2.29 20.07 10.59
C MET A 40 -1.19 19.56 11.54
N SER A 41 -1.56 18.73 12.50
CA SER A 41 -0.61 18.11 13.41
C SER A 41 0.30 17.12 12.68
N ARG A 42 1.61 17.26 12.85
CA ARG A 42 2.62 16.38 12.23
C ARG A 42 3.35 15.61 13.31
N LYS A 43 2.79 14.48 13.72
CA LYS A 43 3.43 13.63 14.73
C LYS A 43 4.39 12.66 14.06
N LYS A 44 5.41 12.26 14.82
CA LYS A 44 6.30 11.18 14.42
C LYS A 44 5.73 9.88 14.94
N TYR A 45 5.83 8.82 14.14
CA TYR A 45 5.39 7.49 14.51
C TYR A 45 6.50 6.47 14.25
N LEU A 46 6.66 5.52 15.16
CA LEU A 46 7.55 4.39 14.98
C LEU A 46 6.81 3.29 14.22
N VAL A 47 7.40 2.81 13.12
CA VAL A 47 6.80 1.77 12.28
C VAL A 47 7.81 0.69 11.92
N PHE A 48 7.29 -0.47 11.56
CA PHE A 48 8.01 -1.52 10.87
C PHE A 48 7.60 -1.51 9.39
N LEU A 49 8.59 -1.46 8.51
CA LEU A 49 8.39 -1.45 7.06
C LEU A 49 8.21 -2.90 6.59
N GLU A 50 6.98 -3.29 6.24
CA GLU A 50 6.68 -4.68 5.92
C GLU A 50 7.13 -5.02 4.52
N TRP A 51 6.46 -4.47 3.50
CA TRP A 51 6.82 -4.65 2.10
C TRP A 51 6.47 -3.41 1.27
N PRO A 52 7.31 -3.03 0.28
CA PRO A 52 6.87 -2.13 -0.77
C PRO A 52 5.71 -2.76 -1.55
N GLU A 53 4.66 -1.99 -1.80
CA GLU A 53 3.51 -2.41 -2.63
C GLU A 53 3.80 -2.26 -4.13
N GLU A 54 4.92 -1.64 -4.49
CA GLU A 54 5.38 -1.43 -5.86
C GLU A 54 6.91 -1.42 -5.94
N LEU A 55 7.47 -1.85 -7.07
CA LEU A 55 8.92 -1.91 -7.24
C LEU A 55 9.55 -0.51 -7.27
N PRO A 56 10.59 -0.23 -6.46
CA PRO A 56 11.31 1.03 -6.53
C PRO A 56 12.09 1.17 -7.83
N MET A 57 11.71 2.13 -8.67
CA MET A 57 12.28 2.43 -9.98
C MET A 57 12.92 3.83 -10.00
N PRO A 58 14.00 4.05 -10.76
CA PRO A 58 14.60 5.37 -10.92
C PRO A 58 13.58 6.43 -11.34
N GLY A 59 13.63 7.62 -10.72
CA GLY A 59 12.74 8.73 -11.04
C GLY A 59 11.37 8.70 -10.35
N MET A 60 11.10 7.69 -9.50
CA MET A 60 9.93 7.71 -8.62
C MET A 60 10.01 8.84 -7.61
N ARG A 61 8.90 9.54 -7.39
CA ARG A 61 8.78 10.61 -6.37
C ARG A 61 8.53 10.05 -4.98
N TRP A 62 7.83 8.92 -4.93
CA TRP A 62 7.48 8.18 -3.73
C TRP A 62 7.30 6.71 -4.10
N CYS A 63 7.31 5.84 -3.10
CA CYS A 63 7.02 4.42 -3.23
C CYS A 63 5.96 4.02 -2.21
N ARG A 64 4.92 3.30 -2.63
CA ARG A 64 3.93 2.74 -1.69
C ARG A 64 4.54 1.64 -0.83
N TYR A 65 4.22 1.69 0.45
CA TYR A 65 4.61 0.72 1.45
C TYR A 65 3.41 0.31 2.28
N ASP A 66 3.35 -0.97 2.61
CA ASP A 66 2.61 -1.42 3.79
C ASP A 66 3.52 -1.27 5.02
N VAL A 67 3.04 -0.57 6.04
CA VAL A 67 3.78 -0.33 7.27
C VAL A 67 2.96 -0.73 8.48
N CYS A 68 3.62 -1.32 9.46
CA CYS A 68 3.03 -1.73 10.74
C CYS A 68 3.47 -0.76 11.84
N PRO A 69 2.62 0.14 12.34
CA PRO A 69 2.94 1.00 13.47
C PRO A 69 3.21 0.20 14.75
N ILE A 70 4.18 0.67 15.53
CA ILE A 70 4.66 0.01 16.74
C ILE A 70 3.98 0.63 17.96
N GLY A 71 3.41 -0.21 18.81
CA GLY A 71 2.79 0.22 20.06
C GLY A 71 3.76 0.14 21.24
N THR A 72 3.65 1.06 22.19
CA THR A 72 4.32 1.02 23.51
C THR A 72 3.49 0.35 24.60
N THR A 73 2.26 -0.03 24.26
CA THR A 73 1.32 -0.72 25.13
C THR A 73 0.75 -1.94 24.42
N LEU A 74 -0.02 -2.75 25.15
CA LEU A 74 -0.90 -3.73 24.51
C LEU A 74 -1.89 -3.00 23.58
N ARG A 75 -2.32 -3.70 22.53
CA ARG A 75 -3.30 -3.16 21.59
C ARG A 75 -4.67 -2.98 22.25
N PRO A 76 -5.39 -1.89 21.98
CA PRO A 76 -6.80 -1.82 22.34
C PRO A 76 -7.58 -2.98 21.71
N PRO A 77 -8.52 -3.60 22.44
CA PRO A 77 -9.37 -4.63 21.86
C PRO A 77 -10.26 -4.03 20.77
N ASP A 78 -10.55 -4.84 19.75
CA ASP A 78 -11.54 -4.54 18.72
C ASP A 78 -12.55 -5.69 18.70
N GLU A 79 -13.57 -5.57 19.54
CA GLU A 79 -14.63 -6.58 19.68
C GLU A 79 -15.39 -6.79 18.36
N SER A 80 -15.45 -5.76 17.50
CA SER A 80 -16.15 -5.86 16.22
C SER A 80 -15.48 -6.85 15.27
N ARG A 81 -14.15 -6.97 15.40
CA ARG A 81 -13.28 -7.85 14.61
C ARG A 81 -12.76 -9.06 15.41
N GLY A 82 -13.19 -9.23 16.66
CA GLY A 82 -12.73 -10.32 17.52
C GLY A 82 -11.26 -10.22 17.93
N ILE A 83 -10.66 -9.03 17.87
CA ILE A 83 -9.24 -8.84 18.20
C ILE A 83 -9.11 -8.47 19.68
N THR A 84 -8.30 -9.22 20.42
CA THR A 84 -8.07 -9.02 21.85
C THR A 84 -6.74 -8.31 22.12
N SER A 85 -6.51 -7.85 23.36
CA SER A 85 -5.31 -7.09 23.73
C SER A 85 -4.02 -7.93 23.78
N ASP A 86 -4.13 -9.25 23.95
CA ASP A 86 -3.00 -10.21 23.98
C ASP A 86 -2.44 -10.55 22.59
N MET A 87 -3.12 -10.15 21.51
CA MET A 87 -2.70 -10.41 20.13
C MET A 87 -1.59 -9.43 19.69
N VAL A 88 -0.45 -9.51 20.39
CA VAL A 88 0.74 -8.69 20.18
C VAL A 88 2.01 -9.55 20.27
N VAL A 89 3.09 -9.10 19.64
CA VAL A 89 4.42 -9.72 19.74
C VAL A 89 5.40 -8.70 20.32
N PRO A 90 6.05 -8.98 21.47
CA PRO A 90 7.01 -8.06 22.06
C PRO A 90 8.28 -7.96 21.21
N ILE A 91 8.91 -6.79 21.22
CA ILE A 91 10.22 -6.55 20.58
C ILE A 91 11.28 -6.51 21.69
N ALA A 92 12.27 -7.40 21.64
CA ALA A 92 13.33 -7.42 22.64
C ALA A 92 14.06 -6.05 22.69
N PRO A 93 14.29 -5.45 23.87
CA PRO A 93 14.38 -6.10 25.19
C PRO A 93 13.06 -6.23 25.98
N ASN A 94 11.92 -5.86 25.41
CA ASN A 94 10.62 -6.12 26.03
C ASN A 94 10.46 -7.62 26.30
N LYS A 95 10.17 -8.00 27.55
CA LYS A 95 10.04 -9.40 27.97
C LYS A 95 8.64 -9.99 27.72
N GLY A 96 7.72 -9.18 27.23
CA GLY A 96 6.33 -9.58 27.02
C GLY A 96 5.49 -9.51 28.29
N HIS A 97 4.19 -9.75 28.11
CA HIS A 97 3.18 -9.71 29.17
C HIS A 97 2.63 -11.10 29.51
N THR A 98 2.87 -12.10 28.64
CA THR A 98 2.48 -13.50 28.79
C THR A 98 3.67 -14.41 28.48
N PRO A 99 3.86 -15.54 29.19
CA PRO A 99 4.96 -16.47 28.96
C PRO A 99 5.03 -17.03 27.52
N ASP A 100 3.88 -17.16 26.85
CA ASP A 100 3.80 -17.80 25.53
C ASP A 100 4.26 -16.87 24.38
N ARG A 101 4.30 -15.55 24.62
CA ARG A 101 4.67 -14.54 23.62
C ARG A 101 6.15 -14.21 23.73
N HIS A 102 6.96 -14.97 23.03
CA HIS A 102 8.39 -14.78 23.00
C HIS A 102 8.75 -13.49 22.23
N PRO A 103 9.67 -12.65 22.75
CA PRO A 103 10.10 -11.46 22.04
C PRO A 103 10.86 -11.77 20.77
N VAL A 104 10.60 -11.00 19.72
CA VAL A 104 11.42 -11.00 18.51
C VAL A 104 12.66 -10.14 18.68
N HIS A 105 13.75 -10.55 18.07
CA HIS A 105 15.06 -9.90 18.21
C HIS A 105 15.44 -9.16 16.94
N THR A 106 15.91 -7.92 17.11
CA THR A 106 16.36 -7.09 16.01
C THR A 106 17.88 -7.12 15.88
N THR A 107 18.38 -6.68 14.74
CA THR A 107 19.82 -6.43 14.53
C THR A 107 20.01 -5.03 13.92
N PRO A 108 20.74 -4.12 14.59
CA PRO A 108 21.21 -4.20 15.98
C PRO A 108 20.05 -4.27 16.99
N SER A 109 20.39 -4.42 18.28
CA SER A 109 19.40 -4.51 19.36
C SER A 109 18.48 -3.30 19.40
N PHE A 110 17.19 -3.55 19.66
CA PHE A 110 16.18 -2.50 19.69
C PHE A 110 16.40 -1.57 20.89
N PRO A 111 16.26 -0.25 20.73
CA PRO A 111 16.61 0.71 21.77
C PRO A 111 15.54 0.86 22.86
N PHE A 112 14.30 0.41 22.61
CA PHE A 112 13.15 0.68 23.49
C PHE A 112 12.62 -0.60 24.15
N SER A 113 12.36 -0.56 25.46
CA SER A 113 12.01 -1.76 26.24
C SER A 113 10.51 -2.05 26.36
N ASN A 114 9.66 -1.16 25.85
CA ASN A 114 8.21 -1.20 25.96
C ASN A 114 7.47 -1.47 24.63
N CYS A 115 8.18 -1.83 23.55
CA CYS A 115 7.57 -1.92 22.22
C CYS A 115 6.96 -3.28 21.86
N TYR A 116 5.90 -3.24 21.05
CA TYR A 116 5.14 -4.38 20.56
C TYR A 116 4.75 -4.21 19.08
N HIS A 117 4.78 -5.31 18.33
CA HIS A 117 4.01 -5.47 17.11
C HIS A 117 2.57 -5.82 17.46
N TRP A 118 1.60 -5.24 16.75
CA TRP A 118 0.17 -5.51 16.93
C TRP A 118 -0.35 -6.27 15.72
N ILE A 119 -1.20 -7.30 15.93
CA ILE A 119 -1.82 -8.00 14.81
C ILE A 119 -2.74 -7.07 14.02
N PHE A 120 -2.77 -7.24 12.69
CA PHE A 120 -3.66 -6.51 11.77
C PHE A 120 -3.64 -5.00 11.97
N ASN A 121 -2.45 -4.45 12.20
CA ASN A 121 -2.21 -3.02 12.42
C ASN A 121 -1.59 -2.33 11.19
N SER A 122 -1.55 -2.99 10.04
CA SER A 122 -0.87 -2.47 8.86
C SER A 122 -1.66 -1.33 8.20
N VAL A 123 -0.94 -0.35 7.65
CA VAL A 123 -1.49 0.82 6.94
C VAL A 123 -0.63 1.13 5.71
N SER A 124 -1.27 1.47 4.60
CA SER A 124 -0.57 1.87 3.38
C SER A 124 -0.13 3.34 3.47
N VAL A 125 1.11 3.62 3.07
CA VAL A 125 1.68 4.98 2.99
C VAL A 125 2.47 5.17 1.70
N ARG A 126 2.60 6.41 1.23
CA ARG A 126 3.55 6.79 0.17
C ARG A 126 4.83 7.30 0.83
N VAL A 127 5.89 6.50 0.83
CA VAL A 127 7.21 6.92 1.35
C VAL A 127 7.92 7.75 0.29
N ARG A 128 8.28 8.99 0.62
CA ARG A 128 9.00 9.87 -0.30
C ARG A 128 10.38 9.31 -0.65
N VAL A 129 10.76 9.47 -1.91
CA VAL A 129 12.13 9.23 -2.37
C VAL A 129 12.95 10.50 -2.13
N HIS A 130 14.03 10.38 -1.37
CA HIS A 130 14.98 11.47 -1.14
C HIS A 130 16.10 11.42 -2.18
N GLU A 131 16.52 12.59 -2.70
CA GLU A 131 17.60 12.69 -3.69
C GLU A 131 18.93 12.13 -3.15
N ASP A 132 19.18 12.30 -1.85
CA ASP A 132 20.37 11.80 -1.16
C ASP A 132 20.35 10.28 -0.92
N GLY A 133 19.25 9.60 -1.28
CA GLY A 133 18.99 8.20 -0.99
C GLY A 133 18.81 7.88 0.49
N VAL A 134 18.63 6.59 0.79
CA VAL A 134 18.41 6.07 2.15
C VAL A 134 19.66 5.33 2.64
N GLU A 135 20.10 5.68 3.85
CA GLU A 135 21.22 5.06 4.56
C GLU A 135 20.71 3.93 5.45
N HIS A 136 21.11 2.70 5.14
CA HIS A 136 20.73 1.50 5.91
C HIS A 136 21.83 1.05 6.89
N ASP A 137 23.01 1.66 6.87
CA ASP A 137 24.08 1.26 7.78
C ASP A 137 23.68 1.57 9.23
N GLY A 138 23.80 0.56 10.09
CA GLY A 138 23.31 0.63 11.48
C GLY A 138 21.78 0.64 11.64
N ALA A 139 21.01 0.64 10.55
CA ALA A 139 19.55 0.63 10.64
C ALA A 139 19.03 -0.65 11.30
N ILE A 140 18.05 -0.49 12.18
CA ILE A 140 17.49 -1.61 12.94
C ILE A 140 16.51 -2.39 12.08
N ARG A 141 16.69 -3.71 12.04
CA ARG A 141 15.87 -4.61 11.22
C ARG A 141 15.55 -5.92 11.92
N LEU A 142 14.50 -6.58 11.46
CA LEU A 142 14.28 -7.99 11.74
C LEU A 142 15.06 -8.84 10.73
N SER A 143 15.68 -9.91 11.22
CA SER A 143 16.19 -10.95 10.34
C SER A 143 15.02 -11.74 9.73
N PRO A 144 15.18 -12.39 8.56
CA PRO A 144 14.12 -13.22 7.98
C PRO A 144 13.59 -14.29 8.95
N LYS A 145 14.47 -14.86 9.80
CA LYS A 145 14.08 -15.84 10.82
C LYS A 145 13.15 -15.23 11.89
N GLU A 146 13.50 -14.04 12.38
CA GLU A 146 12.72 -13.35 13.42
C GLU A 146 11.39 -12.81 12.85
N HIS A 147 11.39 -12.34 11.61
CA HIS A 147 10.15 -11.99 10.90
C HIS A 147 9.24 -13.22 10.73
N ASN A 148 9.78 -14.38 10.31
CA ASN A 148 8.98 -15.60 10.25
C ASN A 148 8.44 -16.02 11.62
N THR A 149 9.26 -15.91 12.67
CA THR A 149 8.83 -16.21 14.05
C THR A 149 7.69 -15.29 14.50
N MET A 150 7.73 -14.01 14.13
CA MET A 150 6.63 -13.06 14.36
C MET A 150 5.34 -13.54 13.68
N ASN A 151 5.43 -13.92 12.40
CA ASN A 151 4.28 -14.37 11.61
C ASN A 151 3.69 -15.69 12.14
N ASP A 152 4.55 -16.64 12.50
CA ASP A 152 4.14 -17.90 13.15
C ASP A 152 3.42 -17.65 14.47
N THR A 153 3.85 -16.63 15.22
CA THR A 153 3.22 -16.23 16.48
C THR A 153 1.85 -15.61 16.26
N PHE A 154 1.65 -14.83 15.19
CA PHE A 154 0.35 -14.25 14.86
C PHE A 154 -0.61 -15.23 14.16
N PHE A 155 -0.10 -16.32 13.58
CA PHE A 155 -0.93 -17.27 12.83
C PHE A 155 -2.13 -17.84 13.63
N PRO A 156 -1.97 -18.31 14.87
CA PRO A 156 -3.12 -18.75 15.69
C PRO A 156 -4.11 -17.62 16.01
N ASP A 157 -3.65 -16.38 16.17
CA ASP A 157 -4.52 -15.24 16.43
C ASP A 157 -5.34 -14.87 15.19
N ALA A 158 -4.73 -14.94 14.00
CA ALA A 158 -5.43 -14.78 12.74
C ALA A 158 -6.53 -15.84 12.58
N GLN A 159 -6.27 -17.09 13.00
CA GLN A 159 -7.29 -18.14 13.04
C GLN A 159 -8.41 -17.82 14.03
N ARG A 160 -8.09 -17.38 15.25
CA ARG A 160 -9.08 -16.96 16.27
C ARG A 160 -10.00 -15.86 15.73
N VAL A 161 -9.43 -14.84 15.10
CA VAL A 161 -10.17 -13.74 14.46
C VAL A 161 -11.04 -14.27 13.32
N GLY A 162 -10.50 -15.16 12.47
CA GLY A 162 -11.25 -15.79 11.38
C GLY A 162 -12.46 -16.59 11.87
N THR A 163 -12.30 -17.41 12.91
CA THR A 163 -13.39 -18.16 13.54
C THR A 163 -14.47 -17.21 14.09
N PHE A 164 -14.06 -16.16 14.81
CA PHE A 164 -15.00 -15.16 15.33
C PHE A 164 -15.83 -14.49 14.22
N LEU A 165 -15.18 -14.05 13.14
CA LEU A 165 -15.87 -13.42 12.01
C LEU A 165 -16.80 -14.40 11.29
N HIS A 166 -16.38 -15.66 11.15
CA HIS A 166 -17.21 -16.70 10.56
C HIS A 166 -18.45 -16.99 11.40
N GLU A 167 -18.35 -17.05 12.72
CA GLU A 167 -19.51 -17.24 13.60
C GLU A 167 -20.45 -16.04 13.57
N LYS A 168 -19.90 -14.82 13.59
CA LYS A 168 -20.66 -13.57 13.60
C LYS A 168 -21.43 -13.32 12.31
N TYR A 169 -20.84 -13.63 11.15
CA TYR A 169 -21.42 -13.30 9.84
C TYR A 169 -21.84 -14.52 9.01
N GLY A 170 -21.20 -15.68 9.20
CA GLY A 170 -21.49 -16.92 8.46
C GLY A 170 -22.76 -17.64 8.91
N ALA A 171 -23.23 -17.39 10.14
CA ALA A 171 -24.52 -17.90 10.61
C ALA A 171 -25.72 -17.19 9.95
N SER A 172 -25.51 -16.06 9.27
CA SER A 172 -26.59 -15.26 8.67
C SER A 172 -26.92 -15.64 7.22
N SER A 173 -26.17 -16.56 6.60
CA SER A 173 -26.34 -16.97 5.19
C SER A 173 -26.75 -18.44 5.00
N ALA A 174 -26.95 -19.20 6.07
CA ALA A 174 -27.37 -20.60 5.99
C ALA A 174 -28.90 -20.74 6.11
N THR A 175 -29.64 -20.27 5.11
CA THR A 175 -31.03 -20.69 4.88
C THR A 175 -31.37 -20.71 3.40
N GLU A 176 -30.58 -21.43 2.60
CA GLU A 176 -31.08 -22.05 1.37
C GLU A 176 -30.51 -23.46 1.27
N GLU A 177 -31.23 -24.43 1.83
CA GLU A 177 -31.03 -25.84 1.53
C GLU A 177 -31.40 -26.10 0.06
N LYS A 178 -30.41 -26.41 -0.78
CA LYS A 178 -30.65 -27.19 -2.00
C LYS A 178 -29.91 -28.52 -1.94
N LYS A 179 -30.75 -29.56 -1.89
CA LYS A 179 -30.51 -30.99 -2.03
C LYS A 179 -29.64 -31.31 -3.27
N PRO A 180 -28.79 -32.35 -3.24
CA PRO A 180 -27.88 -32.66 -4.34
C PRO A 180 -28.56 -33.56 -5.39
N GLU A 181 -28.33 -33.28 -6.67
CA GLU A 181 -28.61 -34.24 -7.74
C GLU A 181 -27.49 -34.24 -8.78
N GLN A 182 -27.27 -35.43 -9.33
CA GLN A 182 -26.03 -35.95 -9.87
C GLN A 182 -25.76 -35.57 -11.34
N VAL A 183 -24.46 -35.49 -11.62
CA VAL A 183 -23.71 -35.77 -12.85
C VAL A 183 -24.48 -36.36 -14.05
N ALA A 184 -24.43 -35.67 -15.21
CA ALA A 184 -24.18 -36.30 -16.52
C ALA A 184 -23.74 -35.26 -17.57
N ALA A 185 -22.76 -35.66 -18.38
CA ALA A 185 -22.04 -34.86 -19.37
C ALA A 185 -22.73 -34.82 -20.76
N ALA A 186 -22.50 -33.73 -21.50
CA ALA A 186 -22.38 -33.62 -22.97
C ALA A 186 -22.24 -32.11 -23.31
N SER A 187 -21.15 -31.62 -23.92
CA SER A 187 -20.70 -31.77 -25.32
C SER A 187 -21.13 -30.58 -26.21
N ALA A 188 -20.13 -29.94 -26.80
CA ALA A 188 -20.08 -29.25 -28.11
C ALA A 188 -20.77 -27.87 -28.29
N CYS A 189 -19.90 -26.86 -28.42
CA CYS A 189 -19.74 -25.78 -29.42
C CYS A 189 -20.90 -25.16 -30.24
N ASP A 190 -20.56 -23.93 -30.67
CA ASP A 190 -21.07 -23.05 -31.74
C ASP A 190 -22.14 -22.01 -31.35
N ASP A 191 -21.77 -20.71 -31.29
CA ASP A 191 -21.69 -19.72 -32.40
C ASP A 191 -23.07 -19.47 -33.05
N ASP A 192 -23.67 -18.29 -32.81
CA ASP A 192 -23.70 -17.22 -33.82
C ASP A 192 -24.54 -15.99 -33.39
N ALA A 193 -24.27 -14.91 -34.10
CA ALA A 193 -24.46 -13.50 -33.79
C ALA A 193 -25.86 -12.85 -34.04
N HIS A 194 -25.87 -11.54 -33.75
CA HIS A 194 -26.82 -10.46 -34.12
C HIS A 194 -28.05 -10.31 -33.20
N GLY A 195 -28.42 -9.14 -32.68
CA GLY A 195 -28.18 -7.74 -33.04
C GLY A 195 -29.51 -6.97 -32.87
N THR A 196 -29.46 -5.64 -32.71
CA THR A 196 -30.58 -4.66 -32.55
C THR A 196 -31.10 -4.51 -31.10
N GLY A 197 -31.18 -3.35 -30.45
CA GLY A 197 -30.93 -1.96 -30.80
C GLY A 197 -31.89 -1.02 -30.04
N LEU A 198 -31.43 -0.44 -28.91
CA LEU A 198 -31.82 0.85 -28.25
C LEU A 198 -33.30 1.10 -27.85
N PRO A 199 -33.63 2.13 -27.03
CA PRO A 199 -32.88 2.88 -26.00
C PRO A 199 -33.63 2.92 -24.64
N VAL A 200 -32.95 3.10 -23.51
CA VAL A 200 -33.62 3.54 -22.27
C VAL A 200 -32.96 4.81 -21.77
N GLU A 201 -33.84 5.78 -21.56
CA GLU A 201 -33.60 7.19 -21.28
C GLU A 201 -32.78 7.42 -20.01
N ALA A 202 -31.82 8.34 -20.12
CA ALA A 202 -31.10 8.91 -19.00
C ALA A 202 -32.08 9.77 -18.19
N SER A 203 -32.61 9.21 -17.11
CA SER A 203 -33.22 10.00 -16.04
C SER A 203 -32.10 10.64 -15.22
N ALA A 204 -31.92 11.95 -15.39
CA ALA A 204 -31.09 12.78 -14.54
C ALA A 204 -31.66 12.74 -13.11
N GLN A 205 -31.05 11.92 -12.24
CA GLN A 205 -31.24 12.05 -10.81
C GLN A 205 -30.24 13.07 -10.27
N ASP A 206 -30.82 14.04 -9.58
CA ASP A 206 -30.26 15.02 -8.68
C ASP A 206 -28.93 14.55 -8.08
N GLY A 207 -27.84 15.14 -8.57
CA GLY A 207 -26.48 14.71 -8.27
C GLY A 207 -26.12 15.09 -6.85
N ASP A 208 -25.95 14.07 -6.01
CA ASP A 208 -25.28 14.19 -4.71
C ASP A 208 -24.00 15.05 -4.88
N PRO A 209 -23.88 16.20 -4.20
CA PRO A 209 -22.72 17.10 -4.32
C PRO A 209 -21.39 16.38 -4.09
N THR A 210 -21.41 15.33 -3.29
CA THR A 210 -20.28 14.47 -2.97
C THR A 210 -19.73 13.72 -4.20
N HIS A 211 -20.63 13.33 -5.13
CA HIS A 211 -20.25 12.66 -6.37
C HIS A 211 -19.53 13.61 -7.33
N VAL A 212 -19.97 14.87 -7.39
CA VAL A 212 -19.36 15.90 -8.24
C VAL A 212 -17.95 16.25 -7.76
N LEU A 213 -17.76 16.41 -6.45
CA LEU A 213 -16.43 16.66 -5.87
C LEU A 213 -15.48 15.48 -6.09
N SER A 214 -15.98 14.25 -5.91
CA SER A 214 -15.23 13.02 -6.20
C SER A 214 -14.82 12.92 -7.67
N ASP A 215 -15.70 13.27 -8.61
CA ASP A 215 -15.40 13.26 -10.05
C ASP A 215 -14.39 14.35 -10.45
N ILE A 216 -14.51 15.55 -9.88
CA ILE A 216 -13.55 16.64 -10.09
C ILE A 216 -12.17 16.24 -9.56
N TYR A 217 -12.11 15.71 -8.34
CA TYR A 217 -10.89 15.20 -7.74
C TYR A 217 -10.26 14.10 -8.60
N ARG A 218 -11.07 13.11 -9.01
CA ARG A 218 -10.62 12.01 -9.87
C ARG A 218 -10.10 12.51 -11.21
N ARG A 219 -10.72 13.54 -11.80
CA ARG A 219 -10.27 14.17 -13.05
C ARG A 219 -8.94 14.89 -12.87
N LEU A 220 -8.78 15.69 -11.81
CA LEU A 220 -7.53 16.40 -11.48
C LEU A 220 -6.37 15.41 -11.24
N VAL A 221 -6.63 14.38 -10.44
CA VAL A 221 -5.68 13.29 -10.13
C VAL A 221 -5.25 12.55 -11.39
N THR A 222 -6.18 12.32 -12.34
CA THR A 222 -5.88 11.67 -13.62
C THR A 222 -5.06 12.55 -14.55
N GLN A 223 -5.47 13.82 -14.73
CA GLN A 223 -4.82 14.77 -15.64
C GLN A 223 -3.35 15.04 -15.24
N ARG A 224 -3.05 14.96 -13.95
CA ARG A 224 -1.73 15.30 -13.39
C ARG A 224 -0.81 14.08 -13.18
N GLY A 225 -1.23 12.88 -13.59
CA GLY A 225 -0.42 11.66 -13.45
C GLY A 225 -0.19 11.23 -12.00
N LEU A 226 -1.06 11.64 -11.08
CA LEU A 226 -0.92 11.46 -9.62
C LEU A 226 -1.30 10.07 -9.12
N ARG A 227 -1.82 9.25 -10.04
CA ARG A 227 -2.10 7.85 -9.80
C ARG A 227 -0.87 6.94 -9.94
N LYS A 228 0.29 7.52 -10.28
CA LYS A 228 1.55 6.81 -10.55
C LYS A 228 2.69 7.43 -9.76
N SER A 229 3.62 6.60 -9.33
CA SER A 229 4.84 6.99 -8.63
C SER A 229 5.85 7.72 -9.51
N GLY A 230 5.77 7.52 -10.83
CA GLY A 230 6.62 8.19 -11.83
C GLY A 230 6.37 9.70 -11.95
N PRO A 231 7.25 10.43 -12.67
CA PRO A 231 7.07 11.84 -12.93
C PRO A 231 5.75 12.08 -13.70
N PRO A 232 5.09 13.23 -13.51
CA PRO A 232 3.90 13.57 -14.26
C PRO A 232 4.19 13.44 -15.76
N SER A 233 3.40 12.65 -16.47
CA SER A 233 3.44 12.68 -17.94
C SER A 233 3.00 14.07 -18.32
N HIS A 234 3.92 14.90 -18.81
CA HIS A 234 3.54 16.13 -19.49
C HIS A 234 2.53 15.73 -20.56
N GLY A 235 1.29 16.18 -20.40
CA GLY A 235 0.27 15.95 -21.41
C GLY A 235 0.82 16.44 -22.73
N ASP A 236 0.68 15.62 -23.77
CA ASP A 236 0.98 15.97 -25.16
C ASP A 236 0.15 17.21 -25.55
N ASP A 237 0.63 18.41 -25.23
CA ASP A 237 0.11 19.65 -25.78
C ASP A 237 1.07 20.13 -26.87
N LYS A 238 0.66 19.77 -28.09
CA LYS A 238 0.90 20.40 -29.39
C LYS A 238 2.18 20.08 -30.17
N SER A 239 1.89 19.35 -31.24
CA SER A 239 2.40 19.52 -32.62
C SER A 239 3.88 19.24 -32.87
N GLN A 240 4.18 17.99 -33.24
CA GLN A 240 5.32 17.71 -34.12
C GLN A 240 4.84 17.53 -35.56
N PRO A 241 5.41 18.27 -36.54
CA PRO A 241 5.20 18.01 -37.96
C PRO A 241 5.90 16.70 -38.34
N ARG A 242 5.23 15.92 -39.18
CA ARG A 242 5.81 14.77 -39.88
C ARG A 242 7.12 15.16 -40.55
N LEU A 243 8.21 14.51 -40.18
CA LEU A 243 9.37 14.39 -41.05
C LEU A 243 9.75 12.91 -41.18
N SER A 244 9.48 12.44 -42.39
CA SER A 244 9.94 11.20 -42.99
C SER A 244 11.44 11.27 -43.30
N SER A 245 12.19 10.27 -42.86
CA SER A 245 13.45 9.82 -43.48
C SER A 245 13.74 8.40 -42.96
N SER A 246 13.42 7.33 -43.69
CA SER A 246 14.20 6.78 -44.81
C SER A 246 15.69 6.55 -44.47
N SER A 247 16.03 5.32 -44.10
CA SER A 247 17.26 4.68 -44.59
C SER A 247 17.11 3.16 -44.57
N LYS A 248 17.37 2.57 -45.73
CA LYS A 248 17.30 1.15 -46.07
C LYS A 248 18.52 0.37 -45.59
N ASP A 249 18.24 -0.90 -45.26
CA ASP A 249 18.95 -2.15 -45.61
C ASP A 249 20.48 -2.29 -45.48
N ALA A 250 20.87 -3.31 -44.70
CA ALA A 250 21.71 -4.45 -45.15
C ALA A 250 21.64 -5.55 -44.08
N SER A 251 20.99 -6.69 -44.35
CA SER A 251 21.56 -7.93 -44.93
C SER A 251 22.23 -8.85 -43.89
N GLY A 252 21.70 -10.06 -43.73
CA GLY A 252 22.51 -11.20 -43.29
C GLY A 252 21.84 -12.26 -42.42
N SER A 253 21.50 -13.38 -43.04
CA SER A 253 21.49 -14.75 -42.50
C SER A 253 20.25 -15.27 -41.78
N HIS A 254 19.68 -16.30 -42.42
CA HIS A 254 18.74 -17.27 -41.87
C HIS A 254 19.36 -18.06 -40.72
N ASP A 255 18.60 -18.25 -39.65
CA ASP A 255 18.55 -19.53 -38.93
C ASP A 255 17.16 -19.71 -38.33
N ALA A 256 16.42 -20.69 -38.85
CA ALA A 256 15.07 -21.02 -38.43
C ALA A 256 15.13 -21.90 -37.18
N GLN A 257 15.33 -21.27 -36.02
CA GLN A 257 15.13 -21.92 -34.73
C GLN A 257 13.73 -21.55 -34.23
N LYS A 258 12.85 -22.55 -34.12
CA LYS A 258 11.52 -22.44 -33.51
C LYS A 258 11.66 -21.94 -32.07
N GLN A 259 11.69 -20.63 -31.88
CA GLN A 259 11.51 -20.03 -30.57
C GLN A 259 10.03 -20.09 -30.25
N SER A 260 9.71 -20.89 -29.25
CA SER A 260 8.43 -20.84 -28.55
C SER A 260 8.20 -19.39 -28.15
N THR A 261 7.22 -18.74 -28.77
CA THR A 261 6.77 -17.39 -28.43
C THR A 261 6.24 -17.45 -27.00
N ILE A 262 7.11 -17.21 -26.02
CA ILE A 262 6.69 -16.82 -24.69
C ILE A 262 6.19 -15.39 -24.90
N THR A 263 4.88 -15.24 -25.08
CA THR A 263 4.23 -13.94 -24.95
C THR A 263 4.58 -13.44 -23.54
N PRO A 264 5.30 -12.33 -23.38
CA PRO A 264 5.52 -11.78 -22.06
C PRO A 264 4.14 -11.43 -21.52
N VAL A 265 3.72 -12.10 -20.45
CA VAL A 265 2.57 -11.71 -19.66
C VAL A 265 2.86 -10.28 -19.21
N THR A 266 2.25 -9.30 -19.87
CA THR A 266 2.32 -7.91 -19.43
C THR A 266 1.61 -7.82 -18.08
N SER A 267 2.06 -6.94 -17.18
CA SER A 267 1.46 -6.72 -15.86
C SER A 267 -0.08 -6.60 -15.88
N ARG A 268 -0.63 -6.13 -17.00
CA ARG A 268 -2.07 -6.07 -17.29
C ARG A 268 -2.84 -7.40 -17.21
N ASP A 269 -2.21 -8.53 -17.48
CA ASP A 269 -2.88 -9.84 -17.46
C ASP A 269 -2.95 -10.46 -16.05
N SER A 270 -2.17 -9.95 -15.10
CA SER A 270 -2.09 -10.49 -13.74
C SER A 270 -2.89 -9.71 -12.69
N GLY A 271 -3.40 -8.52 -13.04
CA GLY A 271 -4.13 -7.64 -12.11
C GLY A 271 -3.29 -7.10 -10.94
N ILE A 272 -1.98 -7.34 -10.94
CA ILE A 272 -1.02 -6.85 -9.95
C ILE A 272 -0.22 -5.73 -10.60
N ASP A 273 -0.40 -4.50 -10.13
CA ASP A 273 0.39 -3.34 -10.57
C ASP A 273 1.77 -3.34 -9.93
N LEU A 274 2.57 -4.34 -10.26
CA LEU A 274 3.91 -4.58 -9.70
C LEU A 274 4.84 -3.37 -9.83
N PHE A 275 4.61 -2.51 -10.82
CA PHE A 275 5.47 -1.37 -11.14
C PHE A 275 4.88 -0.02 -10.72
N GLY A 276 3.68 0.03 -10.11
CA GLY A 276 3.01 1.30 -9.79
C GLY A 276 2.64 2.12 -11.04
N TRP A 277 2.46 1.43 -12.18
CA TRP A 277 2.21 2.04 -13.48
C TRP A 277 0.72 2.14 -13.79
N ASP A 278 -0.10 1.31 -13.15
CA ASP A 278 -1.53 1.35 -13.35
C ASP A 278 -2.14 2.46 -12.49
N PRO A 279 -2.94 3.33 -13.11
CA PRO A 279 -3.48 4.49 -12.42
C PRO A 279 -4.53 4.11 -11.36
N ASP A 280 -4.12 3.94 -10.11
CA ASP A 280 -5.01 3.76 -8.95
C ASP A 280 -5.60 5.13 -8.48
N PRO A 281 -6.93 5.32 -8.54
CA PRO A 281 -7.58 6.54 -8.07
C PRO A 281 -7.45 6.78 -6.55
N ASN A 282 -7.16 5.74 -5.75
CA ASN A 282 -7.02 5.85 -4.29
C ASN A 282 -5.62 6.32 -3.87
N THR A 283 -4.61 6.21 -4.74
CA THR A 283 -3.23 6.63 -4.47
C THR A 283 -3.13 8.05 -3.92
N ALA A 284 -3.96 8.97 -4.42
CA ALA A 284 -3.95 10.36 -4.02
C ALA A 284 -4.47 10.60 -2.59
N ARG A 285 -5.20 9.62 -2.02
CA ARG A 285 -5.68 9.61 -0.63
C ARG A 285 -4.68 8.96 0.34
N ILE A 286 -3.78 8.13 -0.19
CA ILE A 286 -2.73 7.53 0.63
C ILE A 286 -1.79 8.64 1.15
N PRO A 287 -1.58 8.76 2.47
CA PRO A 287 -0.73 9.79 3.04
C PRO A 287 0.70 9.75 2.50
N LEU A 288 1.24 10.91 2.14
CA LEU A 288 2.65 11.06 1.79
C LEU A 288 3.47 11.29 3.07
N VAL A 289 4.48 10.45 3.29
CA VAL A 289 5.31 10.49 4.50
C VAL A 289 6.79 10.62 4.17
N ASP A 290 7.50 11.30 5.07
CA ASP A 290 8.96 11.15 5.18
C ASP A 290 9.26 9.91 6.03
N ALA A 291 10.39 9.22 5.76
CA ALA A 291 10.83 8.06 6.53
C ALA A 291 12.32 8.13 6.90
N TRP A 292 12.65 7.88 8.17
CA TRP A 292 14.01 7.89 8.71
C TRP A 292 14.33 6.58 9.42
N LEU A 293 15.52 6.00 9.18
CA LEU A 293 15.91 4.70 9.75
C LEU A 293 16.67 4.80 11.09
N ASP A 294 17.10 6.00 11.47
CA ASP A 294 17.78 6.31 12.73
C ASP A 294 16.78 6.62 13.84
N ILE A 295 16.02 5.60 14.24
CA ILE A 295 14.91 5.72 15.19
C ILE A 295 15.32 6.26 16.56
N ASP A 296 16.55 5.99 16.99
CA ASP A 296 17.13 6.42 18.27
C ASP A 296 17.42 7.93 18.32
N LYS A 297 17.57 8.59 17.16
CA LYS A 297 17.72 10.06 17.09
C LYS A 297 16.38 10.80 17.09
N HIS A 298 15.28 10.07 16.89
CA HIS A 298 13.95 10.65 16.71
C HIS A 298 13.03 10.45 17.91
N PHE A 299 13.26 9.42 18.72
CA PHE A 299 12.44 9.07 19.87
C PHE A 299 13.26 8.79 21.11
N THR A 300 12.68 9.13 22.25
CA THR A 300 12.98 8.47 23.53
C THR A 300 11.87 7.47 23.83
N GLU A 301 12.11 6.53 24.77
CA GLU A 301 11.15 5.46 25.09
C GLU A 301 9.76 5.98 25.54
N ASP A 302 9.72 7.16 26.17
CA ASP A 302 8.51 7.79 26.68
C ASP A 302 7.77 8.66 25.63
N ASP A 303 8.44 8.97 24.50
CA ASP A 303 7.93 9.91 23.48
C ASP A 303 7.32 9.20 22.25
N ILE A 304 7.24 7.87 22.25
CA ILE A 304 6.72 7.10 21.11
C ILE A 304 5.19 7.24 21.05
N THR A 305 4.73 7.91 19.99
CA THR A 305 3.30 8.14 19.73
C THR A 305 2.55 6.82 19.51
N SER A 306 1.35 6.69 20.07
CA SER A 306 0.52 5.49 19.91
C SER A 306 0.06 5.28 18.46
N PRO A 307 0.04 4.02 17.96
CA PRO A 307 -0.55 3.67 16.66
C PRO A 307 -1.99 4.16 16.44
N VAL A 308 -2.77 4.27 17.51
CA VAL A 308 -4.18 4.72 17.44
C VAL A 308 -4.26 6.19 16.99
N GLU A 309 -3.26 7.00 17.33
CA GLU A 309 -3.22 8.40 16.92
C GLU A 309 -2.87 8.55 15.44
N LEU A 310 -2.01 7.67 14.91
CA LEU A 310 -1.71 7.64 13.47
C LEU A 310 -2.97 7.39 12.66
N LYS A 311 -3.77 6.40 13.08
CA LYS A 311 -5.03 6.10 12.42
C LYS A 311 -5.97 7.31 12.39
N LYS A 312 -6.08 8.04 13.49
CA LYS A 312 -6.89 9.28 13.57
C LYS A 312 -6.34 10.38 12.66
N GLU A 313 -5.02 10.53 12.59
CA GLU A 313 -4.37 11.50 11.69
C GLU A 313 -4.65 11.16 10.23
N PHE A 314 -4.62 9.88 9.86
CA PHE A 314 -4.94 9.43 8.50
C PHE A 314 -6.43 9.57 8.17
N GLU A 315 -7.32 9.28 9.12
CA GLU A 315 -8.77 9.54 8.96
C GLU A 315 -9.07 11.02 8.72
N GLN A 316 -8.28 11.95 9.27
CA GLN A 316 -8.40 13.39 9.00
C GLN A 316 -7.93 13.79 7.60
N ILE A 317 -7.00 13.04 7.01
CA ILE A 317 -6.52 13.27 5.64
C ILE A 317 -7.53 12.72 4.61
N ASP A 318 -8.21 11.64 4.96
CA ASP A 318 -9.22 10.99 4.12
C ASP A 318 -10.59 11.69 4.14
N ALA A 319 -10.89 12.49 5.18
CA ALA A 319 -12.16 13.18 5.41
C ALA A 319 -12.37 14.41 4.52
#